data_AF-A0A919NQ10-F1
#
_entry.id   AF-A0A919NQ10-F1
#
_cell.length_a   1.000
_cell.length_b   1.000
_cell.length_c   1.000
_cell.angle_alpha   90.00
_cell.angle_beta   90.00
_cell.angle_gamma   90.00
#
_symmetry.space_group_name_H-M   'P 1'
#
loop_
_entity.id
_entity.type
_entity.pdbx_description
1 polymer ?
#
loop_
_entity_poly.entity_id
_entity_poly.type
_entity_poly.pdbx_seq_one_letter_code
_entity_poly.pdbx_strand_id
1 'polypeptide(L)'
;MTGNQETFGAAVERHLAAVTGRDLDGYLATVHEDVSLVQLNGRIIAGRAAVGEFHKDWFEDPDWSWRLTPLHSNATGETGVALFAVDYHDLDQDGKPYSLRYLLGLTFARLDAGWLLVHDQNTPAPSTD
;
A
#
# COMPACT_ATOMS: atom_id res chain seq x y z
N MET A 1 -2.94 33.22 -2.90
CA MET A 1 -3.84 32.06 -3.06
C MET A 1 -3.18 30.89 -2.39
N THR A 2 -3.55 30.57 -1.15
CA THR A 2 -3.12 29.31 -0.52
C THR A 2 -3.92 28.20 -1.21
N GLY A 3 -3.28 27.54 -2.19
CA GLY A 3 -3.82 26.29 -2.72
C GLY A 3 -3.99 25.32 -1.55
N ASN A 4 -5.18 24.73 -1.42
CA ASN A 4 -5.45 23.80 -0.33
C ASN A 4 -4.58 22.55 -0.56
N GLN A 5 -3.47 22.46 0.17
CA GLN A 5 -2.50 21.37 0.01
C GLN A 5 -3.12 20.08 0.57
N GLU A 6 -2.90 18.94 -0.12
CA GLU A 6 -3.41 17.63 0.30
C GLU A 6 -2.93 17.29 1.72
N THR A 7 -3.83 16.83 2.58
CA THR A 7 -3.48 16.34 3.91
C THR A 7 -2.92 14.92 3.80
N PHE A 8 -2.07 14.52 4.76
CA PHE A 8 -1.54 13.15 4.80
C PHE A 8 -2.66 12.09 4.80
N GLY A 9 -3.73 12.29 5.57
CA GLY A 9 -4.86 11.37 5.61
C GLY A 9 -5.53 11.21 4.24
N ALA A 10 -5.77 12.32 3.53
CA ALA A 10 -6.37 12.28 2.19
C ALA A 10 -5.47 11.55 1.17
N ALA A 11 -4.14 11.69 1.30
CA ALA A 11 -3.20 10.98 0.45
C ALA A 11 -3.22 9.46 0.70
N VAL A 12 -3.29 9.03 1.96
CA VAL A 12 -3.43 7.61 2.32
C VAL A 12 -4.75 7.05 1.80
N GLU A 13 -5.86 7.78 1.96
CA GLU A 13 -7.17 7.38 1.42
C GLU A 13 -7.15 7.25 -0.10
N ARG A 14 -6.57 8.22 -0.80
CA ARG A 14 -6.38 8.18 -2.26
C ARG A 14 -5.57 6.97 -2.70
N HIS A 15 -4.47 6.69 -2.01
CA HIS A 15 -3.64 5.51 -2.27
C HIS A 15 -4.42 4.21 -2.11
N LEU A 16 -5.09 4.02 -0.97
CA LEU A 16 -5.85 2.80 -0.67
C LEU A 16 -7.09 2.64 -1.56
N ALA A 17 -7.70 3.75 -1.99
CA ALA A 17 -8.81 3.74 -2.94
C ALA A 17 -8.37 3.24 -4.31
N ALA A 18 -7.19 3.65 -4.80
CA ALA A 18 -6.64 3.14 -6.05
C ALA A 18 -6.36 1.64 -5.97
N VAL A 19 -5.79 1.17 -4.86
CA VAL A 19 -5.57 -0.27 -4.64
C VAL A 19 -6.89 -1.04 -4.59
N THR A 20 -7.84 -0.61 -3.77
CA THR A 20 -9.15 -1.28 -3.62
C THR A 20 -9.95 -1.26 -4.93
N GLY A 21 -9.82 -0.19 -5.70
CA GLY A 21 -10.43 -0.03 -7.01
C GLY A 21 -9.71 -0.76 -8.14
N ARG A 22 -8.59 -1.44 -7.87
CA ARG A 22 -7.76 -2.11 -8.89
C ARG A 22 -7.31 -1.13 -10.00
N ASP A 23 -7.04 0.12 -9.62
CA ASP A 23 -6.55 1.17 -10.52
C ASP A 23 -5.03 1.27 -10.45
N LEU A 24 -4.33 0.52 -11.31
CA LEU A 24 -2.87 0.47 -11.31
C LEU A 24 -2.25 1.83 -11.63
N ASP A 25 -2.82 2.57 -12.57
CA ASP A 25 -2.33 3.89 -12.96
C ASP A 25 -2.55 4.90 -11.82
N GLY A 26 -3.72 4.88 -11.19
CA GLY A 26 -4.02 5.69 -10.01
C GLY A 26 -3.13 5.36 -8.83
N TYR A 27 -2.81 4.07 -8.62
CA TYR A 27 -1.86 3.62 -7.61
C TYR A 27 -0.46 4.17 -7.93
N LEU A 28 0.05 3.99 -9.14
CA LEU A 28 1.38 4.47 -9.53
C LEU A 28 1.52 6.00 -9.49
N ALA A 29 0.42 6.75 -9.65
CA ALA A 29 0.39 8.19 -9.45
C ALA A 29 0.56 8.61 -7.97
N THR A 30 0.39 7.69 -7.03
CA THR A 30 0.60 7.91 -5.60
C THR A 30 2.00 7.49 -5.12
N VAL A 31 2.82 6.91 -5.99
CA VAL A 31 4.08 6.25 -5.63
C VAL A 31 5.28 7.08 -6.08
N HIS A 32 6.25 7.27 -5.19
CA HIS A 32 7.50 7.96 -5.49
C HIS A 32 8.40 7.14 -6.43
N GLU A 33 9.22 7.80 -7.24
CA GLU A 33 10.10 7.11 -8.20
C GLU A 33 11.06 6.12 -7.52
N ASP A 34 11.61 6.51 -6.36
CA ASP A 34 12.53 5.72 -5.53
C ASP A 34 11.84 4.92 -4.42
N VAL A 35 10.57 4.55 -4.59
CA VAL A 35 9.85 3.73 -3.59
C VAL A 35 10.60 2.43 -3.28
N SER A 36 10.47 1.95 -2.06
CA SER A 36 10.85 0.59 -1.68
C SER A 36 9.65 -0.18 -1.14
N LEU A 37 9.54 -1.46 -1.52
CA LEU A 37 8.52 -2.37 -1.04
C LEU A 37 9.19 -3.60 -0.42
N VAL A 38 8.77 -3.96 0.80
CA VAL A 38 9.20 -5.17 1.50
C VAL A 38 8.03 -6.15 1.57
N GLN A 39 8.22 -7.32 0.95
CA GLN A 39 7.23 -8.40 0.94
C GLN A 39 7.23 -9.16 2.26
N LEU A 40 6.19 -9.98 2.49
CA LEU A 40 6.07 -10.84 3.68
C LEU A 40 7.25 -11.79 3.90
N ASN A 41 7.96 -12.17 2.83
CA ASN A 41 9.14 -13.03 2.88
C ASN A 41 10.46 -12.25 3.03
N GLY A 42 10.40 -10.93 3.21
CA GLY A 42 11.56 -10.05 3.35
C GLY A 42 12.24 -9.67 2.03
N ARG A 43 11.74 -10.12 0.87
CA ARG A 43 12.25 -9.67 -0.43
C ARG A 43 11.92 -8.20 -0.64
N ILE A 44 12.92 -7.45 -1.11
CA ILE A 44 12.81 -6.03 -1.42
C ILE A 44 12.60 -5.84 -2.92
N ILE A 45 11.65 -4.97 -3.27
CA ILE A 45 11.45 -4.42 -4.62
C ILE A 45 11.71 -2.92 -4.51
N ALA A 46 12.51 -2.37 -5.43
CA ALA A 46 12.88 -0.96 -5.41
C ALA A 46 12.58 -0.30 -6.75
N GLY A 47 12.08 0.93 -6.70
CA GLY A 47 11.72 1.74 -7.84
C GLY A 47 10.28 1.55 -8.30
N ARG A 48 9.62 2.66 -8.65
CA ARG A 48 8.21 2.67 -9.07
C ARG A 48 7.90 1.72 -10.22
N ALA A 49 8.80 1.63 -11.20
CA ALA A 49 8.60 0.74 -12.35
C ALA A 49 8.55 -0.74 -11.91
N ALA A 50 9.49 -1.18 -11.07
CA ALA A 50 9.52 -2.56 -10.58
C ALA A 50 8.33 -2.87 -9.66
N VAL A 51 7.91 -1.89 -8.85
CA VAL A 51 6.70 -2.00 -8.03
C VAL A 51 5.43 -2.10 -8.90
N GLY A 52 5.35 -1.35 -10.00
CA GLY A 52 4.25 -1.44 -10.95
C GLY A 52 4.17 -2.81 -11.63
N GLU A 53 5.28 -3.30 -12.15
CA GLU A 53 5.35 -4.63 -12.76
C GLU A 53 4.98 -5.74 -11.76
N PHE A 54 5.39 -5.62 -10.50
CA PHE A 54 5.04 -6.58 -9.46
C PHE A 54 3.54 -6.62 -9.14
N HIS A 55 2.86 -5.47 -9.14
CA HIS A 55 1.44 -5.39 -8.80
C HIS A 55 0.51 -5.63 -9.99
N LYS A 56 1.02 -5.69 -11.23
CA LYS A 56 0.19 -5.74 -12.43
C LYS A 56 -0.83 -6.89 -12.41
N ASP A 57 -0.35 -8.12 -12.26
CA ASP A 57 -1.21 -9.31 -12.25
C ASP A 57 -2.17 -9.28 -11.04
N TRP A 58 -1.71 -8.78 -9.91
CA TRP A 58 -2.53 -8.62 -8.71
C TRP A 58 -3.66 -7.60 -8.91
N PHE A 59 -3.44 -6.50 -9.62
CA PHE A 59 -4.50 -5.54 -9.93
C PHE A 59 -5.51 -6.09 -10.95
N GLU A 60 -5.09 -6.99 -11.84
CA GLU A 60 -5.97 -7.63 -12.82
C GLU A 60 -6.81 -8.77 -12.21
N ASP A 61 -6.41 -9.28 -11.04
CA ASP A 61 -7.06 -10.39 -10.36
C ASP A 61 -8.38 -9.98 -9.68
N PRO A 62 -9.53 -10.55 -10.09
CA PRO A 62 -10.84 -10.22 -9.52
C PRO A 62 -11.13 -10.94 -8.19
N ASP A 63 -10.36 -11.97 -7.83
CA ASP A 63 -10.71 -12.90 -6.76
C ASP A 63 -10.25 -12.43 -5.39
N TRP A 64 -9.17 -11.64 -5.33
CA TRP A 64 -8.70 -11.13 -4.06
C TRP A 64 -9.65 -10.11 -3.42
N SER A 65 -9.68 -10.14 -2.10
CA SER A 65 -10.32 -9.15 -1.27
C SER A 65 -9.53 -8.95 0.01
N TRP A 66 -9.71 -7.78 0.61
CA TRP A 66 -9.02 -7.46 1.85
C TRP A 66 -9.89 -6.62 2.78
N ARG A 67 -9.59 -6.71 4.07
CA ARG A 67 -10.08 -5.76 5.08
C ARG A 67 -8.90 -5.10 5.76
N LEU A 68 -8.88 -3.77 5.70
CA LEU A 68 -7.89 -2.94 6.37
C LEU A 68 -8.47 -2.41 7.68
N THR A 69 -7.77 -2.65 8.79
CA THR A 69 -8.09 -2.08 10.10
C THR A 69 -6.99 -1.08 10.48
N PRO A 70 -7.28 0.22 10.59
CA PRO A 70 -6.26 1.21 10.96
C PRO A 70 -5.78 0.97 12.39
N LEU A 71 -4.46 0.93 12.57
CA LEU A 71 -3.82 0.75 13.87
C LEU A 71 -3.11 2.02 14.34
N HIS A 72 -2.44 2.72 13.42
CA HIS A 72 -1.72 3.96 13.71
C HIS A 72 -1.67 4.84 12.47
N SER A 73 -1.72 6.16 12.68
CA SER A 73 -1.50 7.15 11.63
C SER A 73 -0.93 8.41 12.27
N ASN A 74 0.18 8.90 11.75
CA ASN A 74 0.80 10.14 12.20
C ASN A 74 1.59 10.80 11.07
N ALA A 75 1.62 12.13 11.06
CA ALA A 75 2.49 12.91 10.19
C ALA A 75 3.30 13.90 11.02
N THR A 76 4.58 14.06 10.69
CA THR A 76 5.48 15.01 11.35
C THR A 76 6.37 15.65 10.30
N GLY A 77 6.23 16.97 10.14
CA GLY A 77 6.88 17.70 9.06
C GLY A 77 6.40 17.22 7.69
N GLU A 78 7.34 16.70 6.90
CA GLU A 78 7.12 16.26 5.52
C GLU A 78 7.11 14.74 5.39
N THR A 79 6.95 14.02 6.50
CA THR A 79 6.88 12.56 6.53
C THR A 79 5.65 12.10 7.29
N GLY A 80 4.96 11.10 6.75
CA GLY A 80 3.79 10.49 7.36
C GLY A 80 3.88 8.97 7.33
N VAL A 81 3.36 8.33 8.36
CA VAL A 81 3.30 6.87 8.51
C VAL A 81 1.87 6.46 8.81
N ALA A 82 1.38 5.49 8.06
CA ALA A 82 0.11 4.82 8.31
C ALA A 82 0.36 3.32 8.48
N LEU A 83 -0.30 2.71 9.47
CA LEU A 83 -0.19 1.30 9.81
C LEU A 83 -1.57 0.68 9.86
N PHE A 84 -1.73 -0.45 9.19
CA PHE A 84 -2.96 -1.22 9.13
C PHE A 84 -2.71 -2.68 9.51
N ALA A 85 -3.67 -3.31 10.18
CA ALA A 85 -3.82 -4.75 10.13
C ALA A 85 -4.60 -5.13 8.87
N VAL A 86 -4.13 -6.15 8.17
CA VAL A 86 -4.74 -6.66 6.95
C VAL A 86 -5.23 -8.08 7.17
N ASP A 87 -6.51 -8.32 6.89
CA ASP A 87 -7.05 -9.64 6.61
C ASP A 87 -7.24 -9.75 5.10
N TYR A 88 -6.42 -10.58 4.45
CA TYR A 88 -6.42 -10.79 3.00
C TYR A 88 -7.00 -12.17 2.67
N HIS A 89 -7.82 -12.25 1.62
CA HIS A 89 -8.48 -13.45 1.13
C HIS A 89 -8.37 -13.51 -0.38
N ASP A 90 -8.10 -14.69 -0.92
CA ASP A 90 -7.87 -14.88 -2.36
C ASP A 90 -7.96 -16.37 -2.73
N LEU A 91 -7.93 -16.70 -4.02
CA LEU A 91 -7.88 -18.05 -4.56
C LEU A 91 -6.47 -18.37 -5.07
N ASP A 92 -5.98 -19.58 -4.82
CA ASP A 92 -4.74 -20.04 -5.46
C ASP A 92 -4.99 -20.47 -6.92
N GLN A 93 -3.93 -20.91 -7.61
CA GLN A 93 -3.99 -21.31 -9.01
C GLN A 93 -4.92 -22.49 -9.30
N ASP A 94 -5.27 -23.29 -8.27
CA ASP A 94 -6.21 -24.40 -8.36
C ASP A 94 -7.64 -23.98 -7.96
N GLY A 95 -7.87 -22.69 -7.71
CA GLY A 95 -9.15 -22.13 -7.27
C GLY A 95 -9.46 -22.39 -5.80
N LYS A 96 -8.46 -22.81 -5.00
CA LYS A 96 -8.66 -23.09 -3.58
C LYS A 96 -8.46 -21.81 -2.75
N PRO A 97 -9.36 -21.50 -1.82
CA PRO A 97 -9.24 -20.29 -1.02
C PRO A 97 -8.06 -20.37 -0.05
N TYR A 98 -7.34 -19.26 0.08
CA TYR A 98 -6.35 -19.03 1.11
C TYR A 98 -6.56 -17.67 1.79
N SER A 99 -5.90 -17.47 2.93
CA SER A 99 -5.99 -16.20 3.65
C SER A 99 -4.68 -15.86 4.33
N LEU A 100 -4.36 -14.58 4.40
CA LEU A 100 -3.16 -14.06 5.03
C LEU A 100 -3.55 -12.99 6.06
N ARG A 101 -2.79 -12.94 7.15
CA ARG A 101 -2.86 -11.86 8.12
C ARG A 101 -1.49 -11.20 8.27
N TYR A 102 -1.45 -9.89 8.10
CA TYR A 102 -0.21 -9.14 8.18
C TYR A 102 -0.44 -7.68 8.58
N LEU A 103 0.65 -7.01 8.93
CA LEU A 103 0.70 -5.58 9.13
C LEU A 103 1.21 -4.91 7.85
N LEU A 104 0.48 -3.91 7.38
CA LEU A 104 0.86 -3.06 6.25
C LEU A 104 1.32 -1.71 6.80
N GLY A 105 2.60 -1.42 6.65
CA GLY A 105 3.21 -0.13 6.97
C GLY A 105 3.44 0.68 5.70
N LEU A 106 2.85 1.88 5.64
CA LEU A 106 3.02 2.82 4.53
C LEU A 106 3.69 4.09 5.03
N THR A 107 4.79 4.48 4.39
CA THR A 107 5.47 5.76 4.65
C THR A 107 5.36 6.66 3.43
N PHE A 108 4.90 7.87 3.66
CA PHE A 108 4.78 8.91 2.64
C PHE A 108 5.73 10.06 2.93
N ALA A 109 6.24 10.66 1.86
CA ALA A 109 6.94 11.94 1.91
C ALA A 109 6.09 13.01 1.21
N ARG A 110 6.06 14.21 1.76
CA ARG A 110 5.45 15.39 1.14
C ARG A 110 6.48 16.05 0.23
N LEU A 111 6.14 16.14 -1.05
CA LEU A 111 6.89 16.85 -2.07
C LEU A 111 6.03 18.01 -2.60
N ASP A 112 6.61 18.84 -3.47
CA ASP A 112 5.91 19.98 -4.06
C ASP A 112 4.59 19.58 -4.75
N ALA A 113 4.54 18.38 -5.32
CA ALA A 113 3.37 17.84 -6.02
C ALA A 113 2.34 17.17 -5.10
N GLY A 114 2.61 17.03 -3.80
CA GLY A 114 1.75 16.33 -2.83
C GLY A 114 2.46 15.22 -2.09
N TRP A 115 1.70 14.36 -1.42
CA TRP A 115 2.24 13.21 -0.70
C TRP A 115 2.39 12.02 -1.63
N LEU A 116 3.58 11.42 -1.64
CA LEU A 116 3.89 10.19 -2.38
C LEU A 116 4.41 9.11 -1.45
N LEU A 117 4.02 7.86 -1.73
CA LEU A 117 4.52 6.69 -1.03
C LEU A 117 6.01 6.50 -1.33
N VAL A 118 6.83 6.46 -0.29
CA VAL A 118 8.28 6.20 -0.38
C VAL A 118 8.68 4.83 0.16
N HIS A 119 7.84 4.23 1.01
CA HIS A 119 8.09 2.90 1.55
C HIS A 119 6.80 2.14 1.87
N ASP A 120 6.72 0.89 1.43
CA ASP A 120 5.71 -0.11 1.77
C ASP A 120 6.41 -1.29 2.46
N GLN A 121 5.88 -1.74 3.59
CA GLN A 121 6.34 -2.96 4.21
C GLN A 121 5.19 -3.81 4.73
N ASN A 122 5.24 -5.08 4.35
CA ASN A 122 4.34 -6.13 4.81
C ASN A 122 5.07 -7.02 5.83
N THR A 123 4.51 -7.10 7.03
CA THR A 123 5.08 -7.91 8.13
C THR A 123 4.06 -8.99 8.54
N PRO A 124 4.41 -10.28 8.54
CA PRO A 124 3.49 -11.32 9.00
C PRO A 124 2.92 -10.99 10.39
N ALA A 125 1.60 -11.12 10.55
CA ALA A 125 0.99 -11.01 11.87
C ALA A 125 1.38 -12.24 12.70
N PRO A 126 1.52 -12.11 14.03
CA PRO A 126 1.72 -13.27 14.90
C PRO A 126 0.61 -14.31 14.68
N SER A 127 0.94 -15.61 14.76
CA SER A 127 -0.10 -16.60 14.95
C SER A 127 -0.81 -16.30 16.26
N THR A 128 -2.12 -16.21 16.24
CA THR A 128 -2.92 -16.34 17.46
C THR A 128 -2.90 -17.82 17.80
N ASP A 129 -1.97 -18.22 18.66
CA ASP A 129 -2.01 -19.51 19.35
C ASP A 129 -3.23 -19.58 20.30
#